data_AF-A0A7J4GW60-F1
#
_entry.id   AF-A0A7J4GW60-F1
#
_cell.length_a   1.000
_cell.length_b   1.000
_cell.length_c   1.000
_cell.angle_alpha   90.00
_cell.angle_beta   90.00
_cell.angle_gamma   90.00
#
_symmetry.space_group_name_H-M   'P 1'
#
loop_
_entity.id
_entity.type
_entity.pdbx_description
1 polymer ?
#
loop_
_entity_poly.entity_id
_entity_poly.type
_entity_poly.pdbx_seq_one_letter_code
_entity_poly.pdbx_strand_id
1 'polypeptide(L)'
;IGGINALKSANRAGVQKVIFTSSTAAIGRSGPNGRALTEDDWNSTSKHPYSYAKTEAEKRAWDYAKNVGMNLVVINPTAVIGPYFHRHTPSTMLFDKLL
;
A
#
# COMPACT_ATOMS: atom_id res chain seq x y z
N ILE A 1 -8.13 0.08 9.14
CA ILE A 1 -8.25 -0.53 10.49
C ILE A 1 -7.45 -1.84 10.65
N GLY A 2 -7.34 -2.70 9.63
CA GLY A 2 -6.53 -3.94 9.75
C GLY A 2 -5.02 -3.73 9.90
N GLY A 3 -4.39 -2.94 9.01
CA GLY A 3 -2.93 -2.76 9.00
C GLY A 3 -2.35 -2.29 10.35
N ILE A 4 -2.99 -1.32 11.00
CA ILE A 4 -2.49 -0.78 12.27
C ILE A 4 -2.53 -1.80 13.42
N ASN A 5 -3.51 -2.71 13.40
CA ASN A 5 -3.63 -3.74 14.42
C ASN A 5 -2.50 -4.76 14.29
N ALA A 6 -2.10 -5.09 13.06
CA ALA A 6 -0.95 -5.96 12.80
C ALA A 6 0.35 -5.29 13.27
N LEU A 7 0.57 -4.01 12.95
CA LEU A 7 1.76 -3.26 13.40
C LEU A 7 1.84 -3.18 14.93
N LYS A 8 0.73 -2.85 15.60
CA LYS A 8 0.68 -2.84 17.07
C LYS A 8 1.01 -4.19 17.68
N SER A 9 0.57 -5.28 17.06
CA SER A 9 0.84 -6.63 17.54
C SER A 9 2.29 -7.04 17.31
N ALA A 10 2.85 -6.71 16.13
CA ALA A 10 4.26 -6.92 15.82
C ALA A 10 5.18 -6.17 16.80
N ASN A 11 4.83 -4.92 17.14
CA ASN A 11 5.57 -4.13 18.13
C ASN A 11 5.56 -4.81 19.52
N ARG A 12 4.39 -5.23 19.99
CA ARG A 12 4.27 -5.95 21.29
C ARG A 12 5.04 -7.26 21.31
N ALA A 13 5.17 -7.93 20.17
CA ALA A 13 5.90 -9.18 20.04
C ALA A 13 7.43 -8.98 19.85
N GLY A 14 7.93 -7.74 19.79
CA GLY A 14 9.36 -7.47 19.60
C GLY A 14 9.87 -7.80 18.20
N VAL A 15 9.01 -7.73 17.17
CA VAL A 15 9.42 -7.96 15.77
C VAL A 15 10.45 -6.91 15.36
N GLN A 16 11.59 -7.36 14.82
CA GLN A 16 12.73 -6.49 14.50
C GLN A 16 12.58 -5.67 13.23
N LYS A 17 11.76 -6.13 12.28
CA LYS A 17 11.49 -5.44 11.00
C LYS A 17 10.13 -5.84 10.48
N VAL A 18 9.37 -4.87 9.98
CA VAL A 18 8.09 -5.11 9.31
C VAL A 18 8.16 -4.63 7.87
N ILE A 19 7.71 -5.48 6.94
CA ILE A 19 7.48 -5.10 5.55
C ILE A 19 5.98 -4.92 5.35
N PHE A 20 5.56 -3.71 4.99
CA PHE A 20 4.16 -3.36 4.76
C PHE A 20 3.89 -3.23 3.26
N THR A 21 3.08 -4.14 2.73
CA THR A 21 2.71 -4.14 1.31
C THR A 21 1.57 -3.14 1.06
N SER A 22 1.94 -1.95 0.61
CA SER A 22 1.02 -0.93 0.14
C SER A 22 0.65 -1.18 -1.33
N SER A 23 0.66 -0.15 -2.18
CA SER A 23 0.40 -0.20 -3.62
C SER A 23 0.75 1.15 -4.26
N THR A 24 1.05 1.19 -5.55
CA THR A 24 1.09 2.47 -6.29
C THR A 24 -0.23 3.23 -6.27
N ALA A 25 -1.36 2.59 -5.89
CA ALA A 25 -2.61 3.27 -5.63
C ALA A 25 -2.52 4.34 -4.51
N ALA A 26 -1.56 4.19 -3.58
CA ALA A 26 -1.26 5.17 -2.53
C ALA A 26 -0.45 6.38 -3.04
N ILE A 27 0.18 6.26 -4.23
CA ILE A 27 1.06 7.26 -4.85
C ILE A 27 0.31 8.02 -5.95
N GLY A 28 -0.36 7.30 -6.86
CA GLY A 28 -1.17 7.90 -7.93
C GLY A 28 -0.96 7.24 -9.29
N ARG A 29 -1.40 7.92 -10.36
CA ARG A 29 -1.25 7.47 -11.75
C ARG A 29 -0.42 8.41 -12.63
N SER A 30 -0.37 9.70 -12.28
CA SER A 30 0.43 10.71 -12.98
C SER A 30 0.83 11.79 -11.99
N GLY A 31 2.08 12.22 -12.05
CA GLY A 31 2.55 13.37 -11.29
C GLY A 31 2.04 14.69 -11.87
N PRO A 32 2.25 15.81 -11.17
CA PRO A 32 1.95 17.15 -11.68
C PRO A 32 2.62 17.38 -13.04
N ASN A 33 1.89 18.00 -13.97
CA ASN A 33 2.38 18.29 -15.33
C ASN A 33 2.85 17.04 -16.11
N GLY A 34 2.33 15.85 -15.75
CA GLY A 34 2.66 14.60 -16.45
C GLY A 34 4.02 13.99 -16.10
N ARG A 35 4.71 14.50 -15.07
CA ARG A 35 5.98 13.91 -14.65
C ARG A 35 5.80 12.49 -14.11
N ALA A 36 6.88 11.71 -14.15
CA ALA A 36 6.96 10.43 -13.46
C ALA A 36 6.76 10.62 -11.95
N LEU A 37 6.09 9.65 -11.33
CA LEU A 37 5.89 9.59 -9.88
C LEU A 37 7.12 8.99 -9.20
N THR A 38 7.39 9.41 -7.97
CA THR A 38 8.43 8.86 -7.09
C THR A 38 7.82 8.44 -5.75
N GLU A 39 8.64 7.85 -4.87
CA GLU A 39 8.27 7.44 -3.52
C GLU A 39 7.90 8.63 -2.61
N ASP A 40 8.25 9.86 -2.99
CA ASP A 40 7.89 11.08 -2.27
C ASP A 40 6.44 11.53 -2.57
N ASP A 41 5.80 10.95 -3.58
CA ASP A 41 4.46 11.32 -4.02
C ASP A 41 3.34 10.59 -3.27
N TRP A 42 2.23 11.29 -3.09
CA TRP A 42 1.04 10.77 -2.41
C TRP A 42 -0.24 11.03 -3.19
N ASN A 43 -1.09 10.02 -3.25
CA ASN A 43 -2.43 10.12 -3.82
C ASN A 43 -3.40 10.74 -2.81
N SER A 44 -3.41 12.07 -2.72
CA SER A 44 -4.18 12.83 -1.73
C SER A 44 -5.63 13.11 -2.13
N THR A 45 -6.01 12.92 -3.40
CA THR A 45 -7.30 13.40 -3.93
C THR A 45 -8.21 12.30 -4.48
N SER A 46 -7.78 11.03 -4.51
CA SER A 46 -8.58 9.96 -5.09
C SER A 46 -9.88 9.71 -4.32
N LYS A 47 -11.00 9.77 -5.05
CA LYS A 47 -12.32 9.36 -4.56
C LYS A 47 -12.57 7.85 -4.68
N HIS A 48 -11.65 7.10 -5.26
CA HIS A 48 -11.79 5.65 -5.42
C HIS A 48 -11.54 4.95 -4.08
N PRO A 49 -12.50 4.18 -3.53
CA PRO A 49 -12.41 3.65 -2.16
C PRO A 49 -11.14 2.86 -1.85
N TYR A 50 -10.68 2.02 -2.80
CA TYR A 50 -9.45 1.24 -2.62
C TYR A 50 -8.20 2.13 -2.57
N SER A 51 -8.11 3.13 -3.45
CA SER A 51 -6.94 4.01 -3.54
C SER A 51 -6.85 4.87 -2.29
N TYR A 52 -7.98 5.46 -1.87
CA TYR A 52 -8.10 6.18 -0.61
C TYR A 52 -7.67 5.29 0.58
N ALA A 53 -8.22 4.07 0.67
CA ALA A 53 -7.89 3.16 1.76
C ALA A 53 -6.40 2.77 1.80
N LYS A 54 -5.74 2.60 0.64
CA LYS A 54 -4.30 2.31 0.55
C LYS A 54 -3.45 3.51 0.99
N THR A 55 -3.73 4.72 0.48
CA THR A 55 -3.06 5.95 0.93
C THR A 55 -3.15 6.10 2.45
N GLU A 56 -4.36 5.97 2.98
CA GLU A 56 -4.67 6.20 4.39
C GLU A 56 -4.16 5.08 5.31
N ALA A 57 -3.99 3.86 4.80
CA ALA A 57 -3.37 2.78 5.55
C ALA A 57 -1.85 2.97 5.66
N GLU A 58 -1.21 3.40 4.57
CA GLU A 58 0.24 3.63 4.53
C GLU A 58 0.67 4.82 5.39
N LYS A 59 -0.04 5.96 5.30
CA LYS A 59 0.24 7.12 6.18
C LYS A 59 0.20 6.74 7.66
N ARG A 60 -0.85 6.02 8.08
CA ARG A 60 -0.99 5.55 9.47
C ARG A 60 0.09 4.55 9.85
N ALA A 61 0.60 3.75 8.91
CA ALA A 61 1.70 2.84 9.14
C ALA A 61 2.99 3.62 9.44
N TRP A 62 3.31 4.62 8.61
CA TRP A 62 4.45 5.51 8.81
C TRP A 62 4.36 6.30 10.12
N ASP A 63 3.20 6.91 10.41
CA ASP A 63 2.97 7.65 11.65
C ASP A 63 3.19 6.78 12.87
N TYR A 64 2.62 5.58 12.88
CA TYR A 64 2.79 4.65 13.99
C TYR A 64 4.23 4.17 14.13
N ALA A 65 4.88 3.82 13.02
CA ALA A 65 6.26 3.36 13.05
C ALA A 65 7.21 4.43 13.60
N LYS A 66 7.04 5.68 13.16
CA LYS A 66 7.76 6.83 13.71
C LYS A 66 7.54 6.99 15.22
N ASN A 67 6.30 6.87 15.68
CA ASN A 67 5.95 7.05 17.09
C ASN A 67 6.52 5.99 18.03
N VAL A 68 6.74 4.76 17.55
CA VAL A 68 7.25 3.65 18.38
C VAL A 68 8.69 3.23 18.04
N GLY A 69 9.35 3.93 17.10
CA GLY A 69 10.70 3.58 16.64
C GLY A 69 10.75 2.25 15.88
N MET A 70 9.67 1.86 15.21
CA MET A 70 9.61 0.60 14.45
C MET A 70 10.42 0.70 13.17
N ASN A 71 11.24 -0.33 12.90
CA ASN A 71 11.89 -0.53 11.61
C ASN A 71 10.86 -1.01 10.57
N LEU A 72 10.22 -0.05 9.90
CA LEU A 72 9.22 -0.27 8.88
C LEU A 72 9.82 -0.05 7.49
N VAL A 73 9.57 -1.01 6.59
CA VAL A 73 9.78 -0.86 5.15
C VAL A 73 8.43 -0.94 4.46
N VAL A 74 8.14 -0.01 3.57
CA VAL A 74 6.93 -0.06 2.73
C VAL A 74 7.34 -0.40 1.30
N ILE A 75 6.52 -1.23 0.64
CA ILE A 75 6.64 -1.51 -0.80
C ILE A 75 5.33 -1.16 -1.50
N ASN A 76 5.42 -0.56 -2.69
CA ASN A 76 4.28 -0.08 -3.47
C ASN A 76 4.21 -0.79 -4.83
N PRO A 77 3.76 -2.06 -4.87
CA PRO A 77 3.61 -2.77 -6.13
C PRO A 77 2.55 -2.13 -7.04
N THR A 78 2.74 -2.30 -8.35
CA THR A 78 1.75 -1.96 -9.38
C THR A 78 0.74 -3.11 -9.56
N ALA A 79 0.20 -3.30 -10.77
CA ALA A 79 -0.53 -4.52 -11.09
C ALA A 79 0.41 -5.74 -11.01
N VAL A 80 0.13 -6.63 -10.06
CA VAL A 80 0.84 -7.90 -9.91
C VAL A 80 0.13 -8.95 -10.77
N ILE A 81 0.79 -9.42 -11.82
CA ILE A 81 0.24 -10.37 -12.80
C ILE A 81 1.26 -11.50 -12.98
N GLY A 82 0.80 -12.76 -12.96
CA GLY A 82 1.65 -13.93 -13.13
C GLY A 82 0.85 -15.24 -13.05
N PRO A 83 1.47 -16.39 -13.37
CA PRO A 83 0.81 -17.69 -13.29
C PRO A 83 0.41 -18.04 -11.85
N TYR A 84 -0.58 -18.93 -11.68
CA TYR A 84 -1.06 -19.44 -10.38
C TYR A 84 -1.72 -18.41 -9.45
N PHE A 85 -2.35 -17.38 -10.03
CA PHE A 85 -3.11 -16.42 -9.24
C PHE A 85 -4.49 -17.00 -8.84
N HIS A 86 -4.60 -17.51 -7.62
CA HIS A 86 -5.80 -18.16 -7.10
C HIS A 86 -6.53 -17.24 -6.10
N ARG A 87 -7.22 -16.20 -6.59
CA ARG A 87 -8.26 -15.36 -5.93
C ARG A 87 -8.16 -13.90 -6.36
N HIS A 88 -8.94 -13.54 -7.39
CA HIS A 88 -9.01 -12.17 -7.87
C HIS A 88 -9.65 -11.24 -6.84
N THR A 89 -8.98 -10.12 -6.58
CA THR A 89 -9.53 -8.97 -5.88
C THR A 89 -10.33 -8.12 -6.87
N PRO A 90 -11.24 -7.23 -6.42
CA PRO A 90 -11.95 -6.31 -7.32
C PRO A 90 -11.03 -5.52 -8.28
N SER A 91 -9.80 -5.22 -7.85
CA SER A 91 -8.79 -4.55 -8.66
C SER A 91 -8.14 -5.42 -9.75
N THR A 92 -8.22 -6.74 -9.64
CA THR A 92 -7.62 -7.71 -10.57
C THR A 92 -8.64 -8.52 -11.36
N MET A 93 -9.95 -8.32 -11.13
CA MET A 93 -11.03 -8.96 -11.90
C MET A 93 -10.98 -8.64 -13.41
N LEU A 94 -10.42 -7.50 -13.81
CA LEU A 94 -10.31 -7.18 -15.24
C LEU A 94 -9.40 -8.18 -15.98
N PHE A 95 -8.41 -8.75 -15.30
CA PHE A 95 -7.46 -9.68 -15.89
C PHE A 95 -8.05 -11.08 -16.11
N ASP A 96 -9.11 -11.46 -15.37
CA ASP A 96 -9.84 -12.73 -15.60
C ASP A 96 -10.44 -12.83 -17.01
N LYS A 97 -10.71 -11.69 -17.65
CA LYS A 97 -11.33 -11.61 -18.98
C LYS A 97 -10.33 -11.44 -20.12
N LEU A 98 -9.04 -11.24 -19.80
CA LEU A 98 -7.97 -10.95 -20.75
C LEU A 98 -7.04 -12.13 -20.98
N LEU A 99 -7.09 -13.13 -20.09
CA LEU A 99 -6.36 -14.40 -20.15
C LEU A 99 -7.34 -15.55 -20.31
#